data_AF-A0A815A2Z6-F1
#
_entry.id   AF-A0A815A2Z6-F1
#
_cell.length_a   1.000
_cell.length_b   1.000
_cell.length_c   1.000
_cell.angle_alpha   90.00
_cell.angle_beta   90.00
_cell.angle_gamma   90.00
#
_symmetry.space_group_name_H-M   'P 1'
#
loop_
_entity.id
_entity.type
_entity.pdbx_description
1 polymer ?
#
loop_
_entity_poly.entity_id
_entity_poly.type
_entity_poly.pdbx_seq_one_letter_code
_entity_poly.pdbx_strand_id
1 'polypeptide(L)'
;QLCGPRGLFVDDDQTVVTADWENDRIMQWKNGDITNGQVVAGGNGEGRGLHRLIGPTDVLIDKETDSLIICDQGNQRVVRWSRRSGTTQGEIL
;
A
#
# COMPACT_ATOMS: atom_id res chain seq x y z
N GLN A 1 -3.19 -3.18 14.01
CA GLN A 1 -2.83 -4.61 13.99
C GLN A 1 -2.91 -5.11 12.55
N LEU A 2 -1.92 -5.91 12.13
CA LEU A 2 -1.85 -6.55 10.80
C LEU A 2 -2.55 -7.92 10.82
N CYS A 3 -2.95 -8.41 9.63
CA CYS A 3 -3.55 -9.72 9.43
C CYS A 3 -3.02 -10.36 8.14
N GLY A 4 -2.28 -11.45 8.28
CA GLY A 4 -1.61 -12.15 7.16
C GLY A 4 -0.70 -11.27 6.30
N PRO A 5 0.17 -10.41 6.86
CA PRO A 5 1.00 -9.52 6.03
C PRO A 5 1.90 -10.32 5.09
N ARG A 6 2.12 -9.78 3.87
CA ARG A 6 2.95 -10.40 2.84
C ARG A 6 4.18 -9.55 2.54
N GLY A 7 4.26 -8.94 1.36
CA GLY A 7 5.40 -8.14 0.95
C GLY A 7 5.72 -6.99 1.91
N LEU A 8 7.00 -6.69 2.02
CA LEU A 8 7.58 -5.65 2.86
C LEU A 8 8.65 -4.93 2.05
N PHE A 9 8.62 -3.60 2.09
CA PHE A 9 9.67 -2.76 1.54
C PHE A 9 10.10 -1.72 2.57
N VAL A 10 11.40 -1.42 2.58
CA VAL A 10 12.00 -0.42 3.46
C VAL A 10 12.84 0.51 2.58
N ASP A 11 12.59 1.82 2.66
CA ASP A 11 13.40 2.81 1.93
C ASP A 11 14.59 3.34 2.74
N ASP A 12 15.46 4.12 2.10
CA ASP A 12 16.64 4.71 2.75
C ASP A 12 16.29 5.68 3.90
N ASP A 13 15.06 6.21 3.93
CA ASP A 13 14.56 7.06 5.01
C ASP A 13 14.01 6.22 6.18
N GLN A 14 14.18 4.89 6.13
CA GLN A 14 13.64 3.90 7.06
C GLN A 14 12.11 3.95 7.15
N THR A 15 11.44 4.37 6.08
CA THR A 15 10.00 4.17 5.91
C THR A 15 9.75 2.70 5.60
N VAL A 16 8.87 2.10 6.38
CA VAL A 16 8.46 0.70 6.19
C VAL A 16 7.07 0.69 5.58
N VAL A 17 6.88 -0.05 4.48
CA VAL A 17 5.56 -0.32 3.89
C VAL A 17 5.33 -1.82 3.79
N THR A 18 4.12 -2.27 4.11
CA THR A 18 3.76 -3.69 3.99
C THR A 18 2.36 -3.87 3.42
N ALA A 19 2.20 -4.96 2.66
CA ALA A 19 0.91 -5.42 2.20
C ALA A 19 0.21 -6.22 3.32
N ASP A 20 -0.83 -5.63 3.90
CA ASP A 20 -1.68 -6.24 4.92
C ASP A 20 -2.79 -7.04 4.22
N TRP A 21 -2.42 -8.22 3.72
CA TRP A 21 -3.16 -8.98 2.70
C TRP A 21 -4.62 -9.26 3.08
N GLU A 22 -4.90 -9.72 4.31
CA GLU A 22 -6.27 -10.04 4.73
C GLU A 22 -7.12 -8.81 5.02
N ASN A 23 -6.49 -7.64 5.14
CA ASN A 23 -7.18 -6.37 5.40
C ASN A 23 -7.29 -5.49 4.13
N ASP A 24 -6.91 -6.01 2.96
CA ASP A 24 -7.02 -5.31 1.67
C ASP A 24 -6.41 -3.89 1.67
N ARG A 25 -5.25 -3.74 2.30
CA ARG A 25 -4.62 -2.43 2.48
C ARG A 25 -3.10 -2.49 2.49
N ILE A 26 -2.49 -1.33 2.26
CA ILE A 26 -1.07 -1.09 2.50
C ILE A 26 -0.93 -0.26 3.76
N MET A 27 -0.07 -0.73 4.67
CA MET A 27 0.29 -0.03 5.89
C MET A 27 1.68 0.59 5.76
N GLN A 28 1.88 1.76 6.34
CA GLN A 28 3.16 2.47 6.39
C GLN A 28 3.52 2.86 7.83
N TRP A 29 4.81 2.77 8.16
CA TRP A 29 5.41 3.34 9.37
C TRP A 29 6.61 4.19 8.98
N LYS A 30 6.81 5.29 9.70
CA LYS A 30 7.96 6.17 9.51
C LYS A 30 9.02 5.85 10.54
N ASN A 31 10.26 6.20 10.21
CA ASN A 31 11.36 6.12 11.16
C ASN A 31 11.02 6.84 12.47
N GLY A 32 11.31 6.21 13.60
CA GLY A 32 11.01 6.73 14.93
C GLY A 32 9.54 6.64 15.37
N ASP A 33 8.61 6.24 14.49
CA ASP A 33 7.19 6.01 14.81
C ASP A 33 6.70 4.65 14.31
N ILE A 34 7.34 3.59 14.81
CA ILE A 34 7.00 2.20 14.47
C ILE A 34 5.72 1.70 15.14
N THR A 35 5.16 2.47 16.09
CA THR A 35 3.93 2.11 16.81
C THR A 35 2.67 2.60 16.10
N ASN A 36 2.75 3.71 15.35
CA ASN A 36 1.59 4.31 14.69
C ASN A 36 1.60 4.04 13.18
N GLY A 37 1.15 2.83 12.81
CA GLY A 37 0.96 2.49 11.40
C GLY A 37 -0.20 3.25 10.76
N GLN A 38 -0.01 3.71 9.54
CA GLN A 38 -1.03 4.42 8.77
C GLN A 38 -1.45 3.62 7.54
N VAL A 39 -2.75 3.62 7.23
CA VAL A 39 -3.26 3.13 5.95
C VAL A 39 -2.89 4.15 4.88
N VAL A 40 -2.06 3.73 3.93
CA VAL A 40 -1.61 4.60 2.82
C VAL A 40 -2.18 4.15 1.48
N ALA A 41 -2.71 2.92 1.40
CA ALA A 41 -3.55 2.48 0.30
C ALA A 41 -4.59 1.44 0.68
N GLY A 42 -5.70 1.38 -0.06
CA GLY A 42 -6.79 0.42 0.18
C GLY A 42 -7.56 0.68 1.47
N GLY A 43 -8.08 -0.39 2.09
CA GLY A 43 -8.86 -0.32 3.34
C GLY A 43 -10.30 0.18 3.20
N ASN A 44 -10.81 0.31 1.97
CA ASN A 44 -12.16 0.81 1.68
C ASN A 44 -13.18 -0.33 1.45
N GLY A 45 -12.87 -1.53 1.92
CA GLY A 45 -13.62 -2.77 1.67
C GLY A 45 -13.36 -3.37 0.28
N GLU A 46 -13.79 -4.61 0.08
CA GLU A 46 -13.58 -5.37 -1.15
C GLU A 46 -14.17 -4.65 -2.38
N GLY A 47 -13.51 -4.82 -3.54
CA GLY A 47 -14.04 -4.39 -4.84
C GLY A 47 -12.95 -4.02 -5.86
N ARG A 48 -13.39 -3.83 -7.11
CA ARG A 48 -12.51 -3.55 -8.26
C ARG A 48 -12.19 -2.07 -8.50
N GLY A 49 -12.81 -1.16 -7.72
CA GLY A 49 -12.56 0.27 -7.84
C GLY A 49 -11.08 0.62 -7.56
N LEU A 50 -10.59 1.72 -8.14
CA LEU A 50 -9.18 2.15 -7.94
C LEU A 50 -8.88 2.67 -6.53
N HIS A 51 -9.92 2.98 -5.76
CA HIS A 51 -9.84 3.29 -4.33
C HIS A 51 -9.81 2.04 -3.44
N ARG A 52 -9.81 0.83 -4.02
CA ARG A 52 -9.86 -0.46 -3.33
C ARG A 52 -8.72 -1.36 -3.79
N LEU A 53 -8.36 -2.30 -2.93
CA LEU A 53 -7.45 -3.41 -3.21
C LEU A 53 -8.19 -4.72 -2.88
N ILE A 54 -7.71 -5.84 -3.41
CA ILE A 54 -8.12 -7.18 -3.01
C ILE A 54 -6.86 -8.04 -2.90
N GLY A 55 -6.53 -8.46 -1.68
CA GLY A 55 -5.39 -9.29 -1.38
C GLY A 55 -4.07 -8.77 -1.97
N PRO A 56 -3.63 -7.55 -1.65
CA PRO A 56 -2.35 -7.05 -2.12
C PRO A 56 -1.23 -7.96 -1.63
N THR A 57 -0.31 -8.36 -2.51
CA THR A 57 0.76 -9.31 -2.14
C THR A 57 2.12 -8.66 -1.98
N ASP A 58 2.35 -7.55 -2.66
CA ASP A 58 3.64 -6.85 -2.63
C ASP A 58 3.47 -5.35 -2.86
N VAL A 59 4.44 -4.58 -2.38
CA VAL A 59 4.48 -3.12 -2.49
C VAL A 59 5.91 -2.61 -2.50
N LEU A 60 6.19 -1.60 -3.32
CA LEU A 60 7.43 -0.83 -3.27
C LEU A 60 7.14 0.68 -3.33
N ILE A 61 8.10 1.47 -2.87
CA ILE A 61 8.07 2.93 -3.01
C ILE A 61 8.85 3.32 -4.27
N ASP A 62 8.15 3.95 -5.22
CA ASP A 62 8.75 4.67 -6.33
C ASP A 62 9.09 6.09 -5.87
N LYS A 63 10.38 6.32 -5.60
CA LYS A 63 10.88 7.63 -5.16
C LYS A 63 10.86 8.67 -6.28
N GLU A 64 10.92 8.26 -7.55
CA GLU A 64 10.94 9.20 -8.67
C GLU A 64 9.58 9.87 -8.85
N THR A 65 8.49 9.10 -8.70
CA THR A 65 7.13 9.63 -8.84
C THR A 65 6.44 9.92 -7.50
N ASP A 66 7.12 9.70 -6.37
CA ASP A 66 6.57 9.74 -5.01
C ASP A 66 5.26 8.94 -4.89
N SER A 67 5.35 7.65 -5.22
CA SER A 67 4.20 6.75 -5.32
C SER A 67 4.49 5.37 -4.72
N LEU A 68 3.43 4.62 -4.47
CA LEU A 68 3.48 3.20 -4.18
C LEU A 68 3.16 2.44 -5.46
N ILE A 69 3.93 1.40 -5.76
CA ILE A 69 3.57 0.40 -6.77
C ILE A 69 3.11 -0.85 -6.05
N ILE A 70 1.88 -1.28 -6.32
CA ILE A 70 1.20 -2.32 -5.54
C ILE A 70 0.77 -3.46 -6.46
N CYS A 71 1.13 -4.68 -6.08
CA CYS A 71 0.61 -5.90 -6.70
C CYS A 71 -0.76 -6.24 -6.08
N ASP A 72 -1.83 -5.80 -6.74
CA ASP A 72 -3.23 -5.98 -6.32
C ASP A 72 -3.77 -7.32 -6.87
N GLN A 73 -3.24 -8.42 -6.31
CA GLN A 73 -3.35 -9.77 -6.84
C GLN A 73 -4.80 -10.22 -7.07
N GLY A 74 -5.70 -9.98 -6.10
CA GLY A 74 -7.10 -10.40 -6.20
C GLY A 74 -7.86 -9.67 -7.31
N ASN A 75 -7.44 -8.44 -7.63
CA ASN A 75 -7.94 -7.70 -8.79
C ASN A 75 -7.15 -7.97 -10.08
N GLN A 76 -6.10 -8.81 -10.03
CA GLN A 76 -5.27 -9.20 -11.17
C GLN A 76 -4.65 -8.00 -11.90
N ARG A 77 -4.17 -7.01 -11.13
CA ARG A 77 -3.59 -5.78 -11.67
C ARG A 77 -2.40 -5.30 -10.85
N VAL A 78 -1.60 -4.45 -11.46
CA VAL A 78 -0.64 -3.59 -10.75
C VAL A 78 -1.18 -2.18 -10.77
N VAL A 79 -1.19 -1.52 -9.62
CA VAL A 79 -1.65 -0.14 -9.50
C VAL A 79 -0.55 0.75 -8.93
N ARG A 80 -0.53 2.00 -9.37
CA ARG A 80 0.23 3.07 -8.77
C ARG A 80 -0.68 3.92 -7.88
N TRP A 81 -0.22 4.24 -6.67
CA TRP A 81 -0.90 5.14 -5.74
C TRP A 81 0.03 6.29 -5.38
N SER A 82 -0.37 7.54 -5.64
CA SER A 82 0.42 8.69 -5.21
C SER A 82 0.44 8.79 -3.68
N ARG A 83 1.61 9.10 -3.11
CA ARG A 83 1.78 9.33 -1.66
C ARG A 83 1.48 10.77 -1.25
N ARG A 84 1.11 11.63 -2.21
CA ARG A 84 0.73 13.02 -1.98
C ARG A 84 -0.57 13.10 -1.19
N SER A 85 -0.65 14.09 -0.31
CA SER A 85 -1.85 14.36 0.50
C SER A 85 -3.08 14.55 -0.39
N GLY A 86 -4.20 13.92 -0.01
CA GLY A 86 -5.47 14.00 -0.75
C GLY A 86 -5.68 12.91 -1.80
N THR A 87 -4.69 12.03 -2.02
CA THR A 87 -4.88 10.85 -2.89
C THR A 87 -5.85 9.87 -2.23
N THR A 88 -6.88 9.45 -2.97
CA THR A 88 -7.93 8.52 -2.50
C THR A 88 -8.07 7.28 -3.37
N GLN A 89 -7.36 7.22 -4.49
CA GLN A 89 -7.39 6.11 -5.44
C GLN A 89 -6.09 6.02 -6.23
N GLY A 90 -5.84 4.84 -6.79
CA GLY A 90 -4.73 4.60 -7.69
C GLY A 90 -5.07 4.77 -9.15
N GLU A 91 -4.14 4.32 -9.96
CA GLU A 91 -4.27 4.17 -11.41
C GLU A 91 -3.62 2.86 -11.84
N ILE A 92 -4.09 2.29 -12.95
CA ILE A 92 -3.53 1.05 -13.52
C ILE A 92 -2.21 1.40 -14.21
N LEU A 93 -1.19 0.58 -13.99
CA LEU A 93 0.06 0.60 -14.76
C LEU A 93 0.00 -0.32 -15.97
#